data_AF-A0A5C6BSS7-F1
#
_entry.id   AF-A0A5C6BSS7-F1
#
_cell.length_a   1.000
_cell.length_b   1.000
_cell.length_c   1.000
_cell.angle_alpha   90.00
_cell.angle_beta   90.00
_cell.angle_gamma   90.00
#
_symmetry.space_group_name_H-M   'P 1'
#
loop_
_entity.id
_entity.type
_entity.pdbx_description
1 polymer ?
#
loop_
_entity_poly.entity_id
_entity_poly.type
_entity_poly.pdbx_seq_one_letter_code
_entity_poly.pdbx_strand_id
1 'polypeptide(L)'
;MICITPPRVDYQTLCANIERRLCELGMLESKQFPMTQREVVRGGKTCGIYFCLHGPRSVKLTAICDFNKNTIIYYGSDGIRRENATLPARMVSQIQSELKAA
;
A
#
# COMPACT_ATOMS: atom_id res chain seq x y z
N MET A 1 -33.81 -7.47 9.33
CA MET A 1 -32.54 -7.33 10.06
C MET A 1 -31.43 -7.39 9.01
N ILE A 2 -30.90 -6.25 8.56
CA ILE A 2 -29.84 -6.24 7.53
C ILE A 2 -28.52 -6.36 8.26
N CYS A 3 -27.96 -7.57 8.29
CA CYS A 3 -26.61 -7.78 8.76
C CYS A 3 -25.65 -7.25 7.68
N ILE A 4 -25.25 -5.98 7.77
CA ILE A 4 -24.16 -5.44 6.96
C ILE A 4 -22.88 -6.05 7.50
N THR A 5 -22.46 -7.18 6.94
CA THR A 5 -21.12 -7.70 7.20
C THR A 5 -20.15 -6.67 6.60
N PRO A 6 -19.26 -6.05 7.38
CA PRO A 6 -18.30 -5.13 6.79
C PRO A 6 -17.49 -5.90 5.74
N PRO A 7 -17.28 -5.33 4.53
CA PRO A 7 -16.53 -6.02 3.50
C PRO A 7 -15.17 -6.39 4.08
N ARG A 8 -14.82 -7.67 3.96
CA ARG A 8 -13.46 -8.14 4.23
C ARG A 8 -12.58 -7.40 3.22
N VAL A 9 -11.79 -6.45 3.72
CA VAL A 9 -10.85 -5.74 2.86
C VAL A 9 -9.66 -6.67 2.68
N ASP A 10 -9.62 -7.28 1.51
CA ASP A 10 -8.60 -8.24 1.09
C ASP A 10 -7.28 -7.52 0.75
N TYR A 11 -6.14 -8.21 0.86
CA TYR A 11 -4.83 -7.66 0.52
C TYR A 11 -4.79 -7.18 -0.94
N GLN A 12 -5.43 -7.90 -1.85
CA GLN A 12 -5.53 -7.50 -3.25
C GLN A 12 -6.28 -6.16 -3.43
N THR A 13 -7.29 -5.91 -2.59
CA THR A 13 -8.01 -4.63 -2.57
C THR A 13 -7.11 -3.50 -2.09
N LEU A 14 -6.27 -3.75 -1.07
CA LEU A 14 -5.27 -2.78 -0.64
C LEU A 14 -4.31 -2.44 -1.79
N CYS A 15 -3.75 -3.45 -2.46
CA CYS A 15 -2.83 -3.24 -3.58
C CYS A 15 -3.47 -2.41 -4.69
N ALA A 16 -4.71 -2.75 -5.10
CA ALA A 16 -5.44 -2.01 -6.13
C ALA A 16 -5.70 -0.54 -5.73
N ASN A 17 -6.02 -0.29 -4.45
CA ASN A 17 -6.23 1.06 -3.95
C ASN A 17 -4.94 1.88 -3.93
N ILE A 18 -3.82 1.27 -3.53
CA ILE A 18 -2.50 1.93 -3.53
C ILE A 18 -2.07 2.23 -4.96
N GLU A 19 -2.18 1.26 -5.89
CA GLU A 19 -1.84 1.46 -7.30
C GLU A 19 -2.63 2.63 -7.87
N ARG A 20 -3.95 2.61 -7.73
CA ARG A 20 -4.83 3.69 -8.19
C ARG A 20 -4.41 5.03 -7.61
N ARG A 21 -4.10 5.10 -6.31
CA ARG A 21 -3.71 6.36 -5.68
C ARG A 21 -2.35 6.88 -6.15
N LEU A 22 -1.38 5.99 -6.36
CA LEU A 22 -0.09 6.34 -6.96
C LEU A 22 -0.24 6.81 -8.41
N CYS A 23 -1.11 6.17 -9.19
CA CYS A 23 -1.45 6.60 -10.53
C CYS A 23 -2.08 8.01 -10.53
N GLU A 24 -3.05 8.27 -9.65
CA GLU A 24 -3.65 9.60 -9.47
C GLU A 24 -2.59 10.66 -9.12
N LEU A 25 -1.69 10.38 -8.17
CA LEU A 25 -0.59 11.29 -7.80
C LEU A 25 0.39 11.56 -8.94
N GLY A 26 0.64 10.56 -9.78
CA GLY A 26 1.55 10.64 -10.92
C GLY A 26 0.92 11.13 -12.21
N MET A 27 -0.40 11.39 -12.23
CA MET A 27 -1.18 11.58 -13.47
C MET A 27 -0.94 10.45 -14.48
N LEU A 28 -0.90 9.21 -13.99
CA LEU A 28 -0.70 7.99 -14.77
C LEU A 28 -2.02 7.25 -14.97
N GLU A 29 -2.10 6.50 -16.06
CA GLU A 29 -3.22 5.61 -16.33
C GLU A 29 -3.12 4.35 -15.45
N SER A 30 -4.21 3.98 -14.78
CA SER A 30 -4.27 2.78 -13.94
C SER A 30 -4.10 1.51 -14.76
N LYS A 31 -3.51 0.47 -14.19
CA LYS A 31 -3.24 -0.84 -14.82
C LYS A 31 -2.27 -0.83 -16.01
N GLN A 32 -1.72 0.32 -16.40
CA GLN A 32 -0.71 0.41 -17.47
C GLN A 32 0.72 0.24 -16.98
N PHE A 33 0.96 0.41 -15.67
CA PHE A 33 2.29 0.42 -15.07
C PHE A 33 2.41 -0.66 -14.00
N PRO A 34 3.51 -1.43 -13.98
CA PRO A 34 3.69 -2.47 -12.99
C PRO A 34 3.94 -1.85 -11.62
N MET A 35 3.39 -2.49 -10.58
CA MET A 35 3.67 -2.18 -9.19
C MET A 35 4.39 -3.35 -8.52
N THR A 36 5.55 -3.09 -7.93
CA THR A 36 6.28 -4.05 -7.10
C THR A 36 6.04 -3.77 -5.63
N GLN A 37 6.06 -4.81 -4.82
CA GLN A 37 5.89 -4.73 -3.37
C GLN A 37 7.03 -5.46 -2.65
N ARG A 38 7.38 -4.98 -1.46
CA ARG A 38 8.47 -5.49 -0.64
C ARG A 38 8.11 -5.33 0.84
N GLU A 39 8.38 -6.35 1.64
CA GLU A 39 8.30 -6.23 3.09
C GLU A 39 9.37 -5.29 3.66
N VAL A 40 8.96 -4.49 4.64
CA VAL A 40 9.86 -3.65 5.43
C VAL A 40 10.06 -4.32 6.77
N VAL A 41 11.25 -4.88 6.98
CA VAL A 41 11.63 -5.57 8.20
C VAL A 41 12.51 -4.68 9.06
N ARG A 42 12.18 -4.54 10.35
CA ARG A 42 13.00 -3.84 11.33
C ARG A 42 13.18 -4.73 12.56
N GLY A 43 14.44 -5.00 12.93
CA GLY A 43 14.75 -5.87 14.07
C GLY A 43 14.15 -7.27 13.95
N GLY A 44 14.14 -7.84 12.73
CA GLY A 44 13.56 -9.17 12.45
C GLY A 44 12.04 -9.23 12.43
N LYS A 45 11.33 -8.11 12.56
CA LYS A 45 9.86 -8.05 12.50
C LYS A 45 9.39 -7.28 11.27
N THR A 46 8.40 -7.79 10.55
CA THR A 46 7.74 -7.06 9.46
C THR A 46 6.95 -5.89 10.04
N CYS A 47 7.43 -4.68 9.78
CA CYS A 47 6.87 -3.42 10.27
C CYS A 47 6.09 -2.66 9.20
N GLY A 48 6.10 -3.15 7.96
CA GLY A 48 5.38 -2.50 6.88
C GLY A 48 5.55 -3.16 5.53
N ILE A 49 4.95 -2.55 4.52
CA ILE A 49 5.11 -2.92 3.12
C ILE A 49 5.43 -1.66 2.32
N TYR A 50 6.48 -1.76 1.51
CA TYR A 50 6.89 -0.78 0.54
C TYR A 50 6.30 -1.15 -0.82
N PHE A 51 5.61 -0.20 -1.45
CA PHE A 51 5.07 -0.29 -2.80
C PHE A 51 5.82 0.68 -3.71
N CYS A 52 6.12 0.24 -4.93
CA CYS A 52 6.73 1.07 -5.97
C CYS A 52 6.01 0.84 -7.30
N LEU A 53 5.34 1.89 -7.78
CA LEU A 53 4.76 1.95 -9.12
C LEU A 53 5.83 2.46 -10.10
N HIS A 54 6.09 1.70 -11.16
CA HIS A 54 7.12 2.01 -12.16
C HIS A 54 6.49 2.70 -13.37
N GLY A 55 6.52 4.03 -13.36
CA GLY A 55 6.01 4.86 -14.44
C GLY A 55 6.94 4.95 -15.66
N PRO A 56 6.56 5.74 -16.66
CA PRO A 56 7.36 5.92 -17.87
C PRO A 56 8.67 6.65 -17.56
N ARG A 57 9.70 6.45 -18.39
CA ARG A 57 11.00 7.14 -18.29
C ARG A 57 11.64 7.03 -16.90
N SER A 58 11.53 5.86 -16.27
CA SER A 58 12.09 5.55 -14.94
C SER A 58 11.47 6.35 -13.77
N VAL A 59 10.29 6.94 -13.96
CA VAL A 59 9.52 7.56 -12.86
C VAL A 59 9.15 6.50 -11.82
N LYS A 60 9.32 6.83 -10.54
CA LYS A 60 8.94 5.95 -9.42
C LYS A 60 8.03 6.69 -8.46
N LEU A 61 6.82 6.19 -8.27
CA LEU A 61 5.89 6.65 -7.24
C LEU A 61 5.81 5.57 -6.18
N THR A 62 5.85 5.96 -4.90
CA THR A 62 6.02 4.98 -3.82
C THR A 62 5.03 5.20 -2.69
N ALA A 63 4.63 4.10 -2.06
CA ALA A 63 3.83 4.14 -0.85
C ALA A 63 4.42 3.23 0.21
N ILE A 64 4.30 3.62 1.47
CA ILE A 64 4.73 2.82 2.62
C ILE A 64 3.52 2.60 3.52
N CYS A 65 3.12 1.35 3.70
CA CYS A 65 2.22 0.95 4.77
C CYS A 65 3.06 0.76 6.05
N ASP A 66 2.90 1.64 7.03
CA ASP A 66 3.51 1.54 8.35
C ASP A 66 2.53 0.85 9.31
N PHE A 67 2.85 -0.37 9.72
CA PHE A 67 2.02 -1.18 10.61
C PHE A 67 2.09 -0.73 12.08
N ASN A 68 3.15 -0.03 12.47
CA ASN A 68 3.27 0.49 13.83
C ASN A 68 2.40 1.72 14.01
N LYS A 69 2.34 2.58 12.98
CA LYS A 69 1.56 3.81 12.99
C LYS A 69 0.16 3.66 12.43
N ASN A 70 -0.17 2.50 11.83
CA ASN A 70 -1.43 2.28 11.15
C ASN A 70 -1.70 3.37 10.08
N THR A 71 -0.68 3.67 9.28
CA THR A 71 -0.77 4.69 8.23
C THR A 71 -0.18 4.21 6.92
N ILE A 72 -0.73 4.73 5.82
CA ILE A 72 -0.14 4.65 4.49
C ILE A 72 0.44 6.01 4.18
N ILE A 73 1.71 6.06 3.79
CA ILE A 73 2.42 7.28 3.44
C ILE A 73 2.72 7.23 1.95
N TYR A 74 2.28 8.25 1.20
CA TYR A 74 2.51 8.32 -0.24
C TYR A 74 3.57 9.37 -0.58
N TYR A 75 4.45 9.02 -1.50
CA TYR A 75 5.55 9.85 -1.98
C TYR A 75 5.42 10.09 -3.48
N GLY A 76 5.69 11.33 -3.88
CA GLY A 76 5.76 11.74 -5.28
C GLY A 76 7.01 11.18 -5.97
N SER A 77 7.10 11.42 -7.27
CA SER A 77 8.25 11.01 -8.10
C SER A 77 9.57 11.68 -7.71
N ASP A 78 9.49 12.77 -6.96
CA ASP A 78 10.62 13.50 -6.37
C ASP A 78 11.03 12.98 -4.99
N GLY A 79 10.37 11.92 -4.48
CA GLY A 79 10.61 11.38 -3.16
C GLY A 79 10.03 12.24 -2.03
N ILE A 80 9.25 13.29 -2.34
CA ILE A 80 8.60 14.14 -1.34
C ILE A 80 7.28 13.51 -0.92
N ARG A 81 7.03 13.47 0.39
CA ARG A 81 5.76 13.00 0.96
C ARG A 81 4.62 13.90 0.51
N ARG A 82 3.60 13.33 -0.12
CA ARG A 82 2.43 14.07 -0.64
C ARG A 82 1.25 13.99 0.30
N GLU A 83 0.99 12.81 0.84
CA GLU A 83 -0.23 12.57 1.63
C GLU A 83 -0.10 11.35 2.53
N ASN A 84 -1.08 11.22 3.43
CA ASN A 84 -1.24 10.06 4.29
C ASN A 84 -2.68 9.58 4.27
N ALA A 85 -2.85 8.26 4.40
CA ALA A 85 -4.14 7.65 4.67
C ALA A 85 -4.06 6.80 5.94
N THR A 86 -5.19 6.63 6.62
CA THR A 86 -5.29 5.73 7.76
C THR A 86 -5.38 4.29 7.27
N LEU A 87 -4.61 3.40 7.89
CA LEU A 87 -4.65 1.96 7.68
C LEU A 87 -5.43 1.31 8.83
N PRO A 88 -6.59 0.67 8.60
CA PRO A 88 -7.36 0.08 9.68
C PRO A 88 -6.56 -1.01 10.41
N ALA A 89 -6.51 -0.98 11.75
CA ALA A 89 -5.75 -1.93 12.56
C ALA A 89 -6.13 -3.40 12.28
N ARG A 90 -7.42 -3.67 12.03
CA ARG A 90 -7.91 -5.00 11.63
C ARG A 90 -7.26 -5.53 10.36
N MET A 91 -6.91 -4.63 9.44
CA MET A 91 -6.35 -4.97 8.15
C MET A 91 -4.86 -5.26 8.30
N VAL A 92 -4.17 -4.51 9.18
CA VAL A 92 -2.76 -4.78 9.53
C VAL A 92 -2.58 -6.20 10.05
N SER A 93 -3.44 -6.65 10.97
CA SER A 93 -3.34 -8.01 11.51
C SER A 93 -3.62 -9.09 10.45
N GLN A 94 -4.56 -8.85 9.53
CA GLN A 94 -4.82 -9.77 8.41
C GLN A 94 -3.60 -9.88 7.48
N ILE A 95 -3.04 -8.75 7.06
CA ILE A 95 -1.87 -8.71 6.17
C ILE A 95 -0.67 -9.38 6.84
N GLN A 96 -0.42 -9.11 8.12
CA GLN A 96 0.65 -9.76 8.87
C GLN A 96 0.46 -11.28 9.02
N SER A 97 -0.78 -11.77 9.01
CA SER A 97 -1.05 -13.21 9.04
C SER A 97 -0.78 -13.88 7.69
N GLU A 98 -1.13 -13.22 6.59
CA GLU A 98 -0.87 -13.71 5.23
C GLU A 98 0.62 -13.75 4.91
N LEU A 99 1.37 -12.69 5.28
CA LEU A 99 2.82 -12.65 5.08
C LEU A 99 3.59 -13.69 5.91
N LYS A 100 3.05 -14.14 7.05
CA LYS A 100 3.66 -15.22 7.85
C LYS A 100 3.37 -16.62 7.31
N ALA A 101 2.37 -16.76 6.43
CA ALA A 101 1.93 -18.04 5.87
C ALA A 101 2.61 -18.36 4.52
N ALA A 102 3.28 -17.38 3.92
CA ALA A 102 4.08 -17.50 2.70
C ALA A 102 5.56 -17.76 3.02
#